data_AF-X1KY01-F1
#
_entry.id   AF-X1KY01-F1
#
_cell.length_a   1.000
_cell.length_b   1.000
_cell.length_c   1.000
_cell.angle_alpha   90.00
_cell.angle_beta   90.00
_cell.angle_gamma   90.00
#
_symmetry.space_group_name_H-M   'P 1'
#
loop_
_entity.id
_entity.type
_entity.pdbx_description
1 polymer ?
#
loop_
_entity_poly.entity_id
_entity_poly.type
_entity_poly.pdbx_seq_one_letter_code
_entity_poly.pdbx_strand_id
1 'polypeptide(L)'
;KKMTKGIIGVNIMVALSDFYDMVKVAVEEGVDLVLLGAGLPLRNLKVLLPNKLKEIKTKIAPIVSSSRAAKVIFQYWQKNYNHVPDAVVVEGPLAGGHLGFKKEQIDRPDYTLEKILPQVISAIKPFEQHFNKSIPVIAAGGIYTGADIYKFMQLGAQGVQMATRFVATNECDASIKFKELLA
;
A
#
# COMPACT_ATOMS: atom_id res chain seq x y z
N LYS A 1 -0.09 12.90 -17.70
CA LYS A 1 -1.51 12.88 -17.29
C LYS A 1 -2.49 13.27 -18.43
N LYS A 2 -2.42 12.65 -19.63
CA LYS A 2 -3.24 13.07 -20.79
C LYS A 2 -4.74 12.75 -20.65
N MET A 3 -5.07 11.64 -19.98
CA MET A 3 -6.43 11.11 -19.88
C MET A 3 -7.17 11.51 -18.60
N THR A 4 -6.50 12.15 -17.63
CA THR A 4 -7.13 12.50 -16.34
C THR A 4 -6.45 13.70 -15.69
N LYS A 5 -7.22 14.47 -14.91
CA LYS A 5 -6.71 15.47 -13.96
C LYS A 5 -6.64 14.94 -12.53
N GLY A 6 -7.02 13.68 -12.32
CA GLY A 6 -7.00 13.02 -11.02
C GLY A 6 -5.59 12.62 -10.55
N ILE A 7 -5.58 11.99 -9.38
CA ILE A 7 -4.38 11.42 -8.75
C ILE A 7 -3.95 10.19 -9.55
N ILE A 8 -2.66 10.09 -9.85
CA ILE A 8 -2.03 8.90 -10.44
C ILE A 8 -1.13 8.26 -9.39
N GLY A 9 -1.39 6.98 -9.13
CA GLY A 9 -0.52 6.12 -8.33
C GLY A 9 0.22 5.11 -9.20
N VAL A 10 1.44 4.75 -8.82
CA VAL A 10 2.18 3.63 -9.41
C VAL A 10 2.56 2.63 -8.32
N ASN A 11 2.43 1.34 -8.59
CA ASN A 11 2.90 0.28 -7.70
C ASN A 11 4.25 -0.24 -8.18
N ILE A 12 5.25 -0.24 -7.30
CA ILE A 12 6.61 -0.66 -7.61
C ILE A 12 7.02 -1.76 -6.64
N MET A 13 7.50 -2.88 -7.19
CA MET A 13 7.92 -4.04 -6.41
C MET A 13 9.33 -3.84 -5.87
N VAL A 14 9.48 -3.89 -4.54
CA VAL A 14 10.75 -3.66 -3.84
C VAL A 14 11.77 -4.78 -4.11
N ALA A 15 11.28 -5.99 -4.39
CA ALA A 15 12.11 -7.17 -4.67
C ALA A 15 12.83 -7.12 -6.03
N LEU A 16 12.41 -6.27 -6.96
CA LEU A 16 13.02 -6.22 -8.30
C LEU A 16 14.38 -5.50 -8.30
N SER A 17 15.24 -5.87 -9.25
CA SER A 17 16.58 -5.30 -9.41
C SER A 17 16.56 -3.83 -9.85
N ASP A 18 15.55 -3.44 -10.63
CA ASP A 18 15.34 -2.09 -11.18
C ASP A 18 14.45 -1.21 -10.30
N PHE A 19 14.11 -1.66 -9.08
CA PHE A 19 13.25 -0.96 -8.13
C PHE A 19 13.58 0.53 -7.99
N TYR A 20 14.87 0.87 -7.83
CA TYR A 20 15.29 2.25 -7.65
C TYR A 20 15.09 3.12 -8.88
N ASP A 21 15.39 2.57 -10.05
CA ASP A 21 15.25 3.30 -11.30
C ASP A 21 13.77 3.60 -11.54
N MET A 22 12.89 2.63 -11.27
CA MET A 22 11.43 2.83 -11.34
C MET A 22 10.94 3.90 -10.36
N VAL A 23 11.41 3.88 -9.11
CA VAL A 23 11.06 4.89 -8.10
C VAL A 23 11.52 6.28 -8.55
N LYS A 24 12.76 6.39 -9.06
CA LYS A 24 13.32 7.64 -9.53
C LYS A 24 12.51 8.21 -10.70
N VAL A 25 12.21 7.39 -11.70
CA VAL A 25 11.38 7.78 -12.85
C VAL A 25 9.99 8.23 -12.39
N ALA A 26 9.35 7.51 -11.48
CA ALA A 26 8.04 7.91 -10.95
C ALA A 26 8.06 9.30 -10.29
N VAL A 27 9.11 9.62 -9.53
CA VAL A 27 9.28 10.94 -8.91
C VAL A 27 9.58 12.02 -9.95
N GLU A 28 10.41 11.71 -10.96
CA GLU A 28 10.77 12.65 -12.03
C GLU A 28 9.56 13.00 -12.91
N GLU A 29 8.70 12.03 -13.19
CA GLU A 29 7.44 12.19 -13.92
C GLU A 29 6.32 12.85 -13.08
N GLY A 30 6.58 13.12 -11.80
CA GLY A 30 5.62 13.80 -10.92
C GLY A 30 4.37 12.97 -10.61
N VAL A 31 4.54 11.65 -10.43
CA VAL A 31 3.48 10.76 -9.93
C VAL A 31 3.04 11.20 -8.54
N ASP A 32 1.75 11.12 -8.24
CA ASP A 32 1.20 11.64 -6.98
C ASP A 32 1.38 10.65 -5.82
N LEU A 33 1.37 9.34 -6.08
CA LEU A 33 1.51 8.29 -5.09
C LEU A 33 2.36 7.12 -5.59
N VAL A 34 3.30 6.65 -4.78
CA VAL A 34 4.03 5.40 -5.02
C VAL A 34 3.62 4.38 -3.97
N LEU A 35 3.07 3.26 -4.43
CA LEU A 35 2.81 2.07 -3.63
C LEU A 35 4.04 1.16 -3.67
N LEU A 36 4.48 0.68 -2.51
CA LEU A 36 5.67 -0.18 -2.39
C LEU A 36 5.25 -1.58 -1.97
N GLY A 37 5.12 -2.48 -2.96
CA GLY A 37 4.74 -3.87 -2.76
C GLY A 37 5.93 -4.84 -2.74
N ALA A 38 5.65 -6.11 -2.45
CA ALA A 38 6.59 -7.23 -2.58
C ALA A 38 8.00 -6.96 -1.99
N GLY A 39 8.08 -6.63 -0.70
CA GLY A 39 9.33 -6.46 0.03
C GLY A 39 9.28 -5.32 1.06
N LEU A 40 10.38 -5.12 1.79
CA LEU A 40 10.48 -4.06 2.79
C LEU A 40 11.34 -2.89 2.23
N PRO A 41 10.80 -1.67 2.12
CA PRO A 41 11.51 -0.50 1.60
C PRO A 41 12.51 0.07 2.62
N LEU A 42 13.60 -0.66 2.85
CA LEU A 42 14.61 -0.41 3.89
C LEU A 42 15.99 -0.03 3.31
N ARG A 43 16.03 0.56 2.11
CA ARG A 43 17.29 0.94 1.44
C ARG A 43 17.07 2.07 0.44
N ASN A 44 18.08 2.94 0.27
CA ASN A 44 18.24 4.07 -0.69
C ASN A 44 16.99 4.86 -1.16
N LEU A 45 16.03 5.17 -0.28
CA LEU A 45 14.80 5.89 -0.66
C LEU A 45 14.89 7.42 -0.50
N LYS A 46 16.11 7.96 -0.52
CA LYS A 46 16.35 9.42 -0.39
C LYS A 46 15.73 10.22 -1.53
N VAL A 47 15.57 9.61 -2.71
CA VAL A 47 14.90 10.23 -3.87
C VAL A 47 13.43 10.53 -3.60
N LEU A 48 12.83 9.92 -2.58
CA LEU A 48 11.46 10.14 -2.15
C LEU A 48 11.33 11.14 -0.99
N LEU A 49 12.44 11.76 -0.57
CA LEU A 49 12.44 12.72 0.54
C LEU A 49 12.58 14.15 0.02
N PRO A 50 11.81 15.10 0.57
CA PRO A 50 12.03 16.51 0.26
C PRO A 50 13.46 16.92 0.63
N ASN A 51 14.08 17.77 -0.17
CA ASN A 51 15.38 18.37 0.13
C ASN A 51 15.33 19.88 -0.08
N LYS A 52 16.36 20.60 0.38
CA LYS A 52 16.42 22.08 0.33
C LYS A 52 16.23 22.67 -1.08
N LEU A 53 16.41 21.88 -2.12
CA LEU A 53 16.37 22.30 -3.53
C LEU A 53 15.13 21.78 -4.26
N LYS A 54 14.38 20.82 -3.71
CA LYS A 54 13.28 20.15 -4.38
C LYS A 54 12.19 19.74 -3.41
N GLU A 55 11.01 20.35 -3.55
CA GLU A 55 9.78 19.81 -2.99
C GLU A 55 9.40 18.52 -3.73
N ILE A 56 9.10 17.48 -2.97
CA ILE A 56 8.60 16.23 -3.52
C ILE A 56 7.11 16.15 -3.22
N LYS A 57 6.31 16.13 -4.29
CA LYS A 57 4.85 16.02 -4.22
C LYS A 57 4.39 14.56 -4.10
N THR A 58 5.20 13.63 -4.58
CA THR A 58 4.93 12.19 -4.57
C THR A 58 4.81 11.67 -3.16
N LYS A 59 3.64 11.10 -2.85
CA LYS A 59 3.33 10.44 -1.58
C LYS A 59 3.71 8.97 -1.63
N ILE A 60 3.86 8.35 -0.46
CA ILE A 60 4.40 6.99 -0.36
C ILE A 60 3.52 6.13 0.54
N ALA A 61 3.16 4.94 0.05
CA ALA A 61 2.36 3.97 0.76
C ALA A 61 2.95 2.55 0.64
N PRO A 62 3.73 2.06 1.62
CA PRO A 62 4.10 0.65 1.65
C PRO A 62 2.88 -0.24 1.84
N ILE A 63 2.93 -1.42 1.20
CA ILE A 63 1.98 -2.51 1.40
C ILE A 63 2.57 -3.47 2.44
N VAL A 64 1.81 -3.79 3.47
CA VAL A 64 2.23 -4.66 4.58
C VAL A 64 1.16 -5.69 4.91
N SER A 65 1.60 -6.87 5.37
CA SER A 65 0.70 -7.94 5.84
C SER A 65 0.65 -8.07 7.36
N SER A 66 1.34 -7.21 8.12
CA SER A 66 1.36 -7.27 9.58
C SER A 66 1.77 -5.94 10.24
N SER A 67 1.33 -5.76 11.48
CA SER A 67 1.75 -4.66 12.36
C SER A 67 3.26 -4.64 12.61
N ARG A 68 3.89 -5.83 12.67
CA ARG A 68 5.35 -5.96 12.78
C ARG A 68 6.06 -5.37 11.57
N ALA A 69 5.63 -5.73 10.35
CA ALA A 69 6.23 -5.20 9.13
C ALA A 69 6.05 -3.68 9.03
N ALA A 70 4.84 -3.18 9.33
CA ALA A 70 4.55 -1.75 9.39
C ALA A 70 5.52 -1.01 10.33
N LYS A 71 5.65 -1.51 11.57
CA LYS A 71 6.54 -0.91 12.57
C LYS A 71 7.99 -0.89 12.13
N VAL A 72 8.50 -1.98 11.54
CA VAL A 72 9.88 -2.05 11.03
C VAL A 72 10.14 -0.99 9.97
N ILE A 73 9.22 -0.84 9.00
CA ILE A 73 9.35 0.17 7.95
C ILE A 73 9.34 1.57 8.55
N PHE A 74 8.36 1.90 9.39
CA PHE A 74 8.23 3.23 9.97
C PHE A 74 9.40 3.60 10.88
N GLN A 75 9.88 2.66 11.71
CA GLN A 75 11.07 2.87 12.53
C GLN A 75 12.33 3.09 11.68
N TYR A 76 12.50 2.32 10.60
CA TYR A 76 13.63 2.51 9.70
C TYR A 76 13.59 3.89 9.06
N TRP A 77 12.44 4.31 8.55
CA TRP A 77 12.30 5.62 7.91
C TRP A 77 12.53 6.75 8.92
N GLN A 78 11.94 6.66 10.12
CA GLN A 78 12.16 7.66 11.17
C GLN A 78 13.64 7.79 11.50
N LYS A 79 14.33 6.66 11.71
CA LYS A 79 15.74 6.64 12.09
C LYS A 79 16.67 7.15 11.00
N ASN A 80 16.46 6.74 9.75
CA ASN A 80 17.41 7.00 8.66
C ASN A 80 17.11 8.27 7.87
N TYR A 81 15.86 8.73 7.89
CA TYR A 81 15.37 9.81 7.04
C TYR A 81 14.71 10.95 7.81
N ASN A 82 14.51 10.81 9.13
CA ASN A 82 13.69 11.73 9.92
C ASN A 82 12.33 12.00 9.24
N HIS A 83 11.77 10.94 8.66
CA HIS A 83 10.51 10.96 7.94
C HIS A 83 9.81 9.61 8.12
N VAL A 84 8.54 9.51 7.75
CA VAL A 84 7.80 8.24 7.72
C VAL A 84 6.90 8.22 6.49
N PRO A 85 6.45 7.05 6.03
CA PRO A 85 5.50 6.97 4.92
C PRO A 85 4.27 7.87 5.10
N ASP A 86 3.63 8.26 3.99
CA ASP A 86 2.46 9.14 4.00
C ASP A 86 1.16 8.37 4.25
N ALA A 87 1.14 7.08 3.91
CA ALA A 87 0.03 6.16 4.17
C ALA A 87 0.58 4.74 4.36
N VAL A 88 -0.28 3.77 4.64
CA VAL A 88 0.08 2.34 4.61
C VAL A 88 -1.10 1.53 4.13
N VAL A 89 -0.83 0.56 3.25
CA VAL A 89 -1.84 -0.41 2.81
C VAL A 89 -1.65 -1.69 3.62
N VAL A 90 -2.73 -2.17 4.24
CA VAL A 90 -2.76 -3.43 4.99
C VAL A 90 -3.43 -4.47 4.12
N GLU A 91 -2.65 -5.45 3.69
CA GLU A 91 -3.09 -6.52 2.81
C GLU A 91 -3.36 -7.80 3.60
N GLY A 92 -4.58 -8.30 3.51
CA GLY A 92 -5.03 -9.54 4.12
C GLY A 92 -4.85 -10.77 3.22
N PRO A 93 -5.06 -11.98 3.75
CA PRO A 93 -4.79 -13.25 3.07
C PRO A 93 -5.74 -13.54 1.89
N LEU A 94 -6.86 -12.81 1.79
CA LEU A 94 -7.81 -12.92 0.67
C LEU A 94 -7.44 -12.02 -0.53
N ALA A 95 -6.27 -11.36 -0.50
CA ALA A 95 -5.74 -10.68 -1.68
C ALA A 95 -5.25 -11.68 -2.74
N GLY A 96 -5.16 -11.25 -3.99
CA GLY A 96 -4.54 -12.02 -5.06
C GLY A 96 -3.02 -11.78 -5.13
N GLY A 97 -2.29 -12.65 -5.81
CA GLY A 97 -0.87 -12.45 -6.10
C GLY A 97 0.08 -12.91 -4.98
N HIS A 98 1.17 -12.16 -4.78
CA HIS A 98 2.18 -12.51 -3.78
C HIS A 98 1.75 -12.09 -2.38
N LEU A 99 1.45 -13.08 -1.55
CA LEU A 99 0.97 -12.86 -0.19
C LEU A 99 2.10 -12.88 0.84
N GLY A 100 2.02 -11.97 1.81
CA GLY A 100 2.88 -11.97 2.99
C GLY A 100 2.49 -13.03 4.04
N PHE A 101 1.87 -14.13 3.62
CA PHE A 101 1.32 -15.20 4.45
C PHE A 101 1.79 -16.56 3.95
N LYS A 102 2.05 -17.49 4.87
CA LYS A 102 2.24 -18.91 4.53
C LYS A 102 0.90 -19.56 4.19
N LYS A 103 0.94 -20.66 3.45
CA LYS A 103 -0.26 -21.39 3.03
C LYS A 103 -1.14 -21.78 4.22
N GLU A 104 -0.54 -22.19 5.33
CA GLU A 104 -1.25 -22.62 6.53
C GLU A 104 -1.90 -21.45 7.29
N GLN A 105 -1.58 -20.20 6.93
CA GLN A 105 -2.10 -18.99 7.56
C GLN A 105 -3.29 -18.40 6.80
N ILE A 106 -3.52 -18.79 5.54
CA ILE A 106 -4.52 -18.15 4.67
C ILE A 106 -5.93 -18.28 5.27
N ASP A 107 -6.30 -19.47 5.73
CA ASP A 107 -7.64 -19.76 6.26
C ASP A 107 -7.72 -19.61 7.78
N ARG A 108 -6.66 -19.11 8.42
CA ARG A 108 -6.59 -19.01 9.88
C ARG A 108 -7.27 -17.71 10.35
N PRO A 109 -8.23 -17.78 11.31
CA PRO A 109 -8.94 -16.61 11.82
C PRO A 109 -8.03 -15.50 12.36
N ASP A 110 -6.87 -15.87 12.89
CA ASP A 110 -5.88 -14.95 13.47
C ASP A 110 -5.23 -14.01 12.43
N TYR A 111 -5.24 -14.40 11.15
CA TYR A 111 -4.61 -13.68 10.05
C TYR A 111 -5.62 -12.97 9.14
N THR A 112 -6.89 -12.94 9.53
CA THR A 112 -7.92 -12.20 8.80
C THR A 112 -7.62 -10.70 8.77
N LEU A 113 -8.03 -10.02 7.70
CA LEU A 113 -7.79 -8.57 7.55
C LEU A 113 -8.43 -7.78 8.70
N GLU A 114 -9.58 -8.24 9.19
CA GLU A 114 -10.30 -7.71 10.34
C GLU A 114 -9.49 -7.75 11.64
N LYS A 115 -8.57 -8.70 11.77
CA LYS A 115 -7.65 -8.80 12.92
C LYS A 115 -6.38 -7.99 12.72
N ILE A 116 -5.84 -7.98 11.50
CA ILE A 116 -4.57 -7.32 11.21
C ILE A 116 -4.72 -5.80 11.15
N LEU A 117 -5.81 -5.30 10.56
CA LEU A 117 -6.04 -3.87 10.36
C LEU A 117 -5.98 -3.08 11.67
N PRO A 118 -6.73 -3.42 12.75
CA PRO A 118 -6.64 -2.69 14.02
C PRO A 118 -5.24 -2.74 14.65
N GLN A 119 -4.51 -3.85 14.47
CA GLN A 119 -3.14 -3.97 14.97
C GLN A 119 -2.18 -3.03 14.25
N VAL A 120 -2.33 -2.87 12.93
CA VAL A 120 -1.53 -1.92 12.15
C VAL A 120 -1.88 -0.49 12.55
N ILE A 121 -3.16 -0.13 12.64
CA ILE A 121 -3.59 1.21 13.10
C ILE A 121 -2.94 1.56 14.44
N SER A 122 -2.99 0.64 15.41
CA SER A 122 -2.34 0.83 16.71
C SER A 122 -0.83 0.99 16.61
N ALA A 123 -0.18 0.24 15.72
CA ALA A 123 1.27 0.34 15.49
C ALA A 123 1.70 1.65 14.81
N ILE A 124 0.83 2.27 14.00
CA ILE A 124 1.12 3.52 13.28
C ILE A 124 0.89 4.77 14.15
N LYS A 125 -0.07 4.73 15.08
CA LYS A 125 -0.46 5.86 15.92
C LYS A 125 0.70 6.61 16.62
N PRO A 126 1.73 5.95 17.18
CA PRO A 126 2.87 6.66 17.77
C PRO A 126 3.66 7.51 16.75
N PHE A 127 3.73 7.08 15.49
CA PHE A 127 4.41 7.83 14.43
C PHE A 127 3.59 9.04 14.00
N GLU A 128 2.25 8.93 13.93
CA GLU A 128 1.38 10.08 13.67
C GLU A 128 1.56 11.18 14.73
N GLN A 129 1.59 10.79 16.00
CA GLN A 129 1.81 11.70 17.13
C GLN A 129 3.19 12.34 17.08
N HIS A 130 4.24 11.53 16.84
CA HIS A 130 5.62 12.03 16.80
C HIS A 130 5.86 13.02 15.66
N PHE A 131 5.31 12.74 14.47
CA PHE A 131 5.48 13.58 13.29
C PHE A 131 4.38 14.64 13.12
N ASN A 132 3.41 14.69 14.04
CA ASN A 132 2.22 15.55 13.99
C ASN A 132 1.56 15.55 12.61
N LYS A 133 1.33 14.35 12.05
CA LYS A 133 0.71 14.18 10.72
C LYS A 133 -0.22 12.98 10.70
N SER A 134 -1.28 13.05 9.90
CA SER A 134 -2.16 11.90 9.65
C SER A 134 -1.51 10.93 8.67
N ILE A 135 -1.64 9.64 8.95
CA ILE A 135 -1.08 8.54 8.17
C ILE A 135 -2.22 7.53 7.92
N PRO A 136 -3.00 7.70 6.85
CA PRO A 136 -4.13 6.83 6.57
C PRO A 136 -3.71 5.37 6.39
N VAL A 137 -4.47 4.50 7.05
CA VAL A 137 -4.38 3.04 6.92
C VAL A 137 -5.47 2.56 5.95
N ILE A 138 -5.05 1.93 4.86
CA ILE A 138 -5.91 1.51 3.75
C ILE A 138 -6.05 -0.02 3.81
N ALA A 139 -7.27 -0.53 3.83
CA ALA A 139 -7.52 -1.98 3.89
C ALA A 139 -7.52 -2.61 2.49
N ALA A 140 -6.89 -3.77 2.33
CA ALA A 140 -6.79 -4.47 1.04
C ALA A 140 -6.93 -5.99 1.20
N GLY A 141 -7.59 -6.63 0.23
CA GLY A 141 -7.80 -8.08 0.20
C GLY A 141 -9.19 -8.49 0.70
N GLY A 142 -9.93 -9.23 -0.12
CA GLY A 142 -11.29 -9.68 0.23
C GLY A 142 -12.39 -8.62 0.18
N ILE A 143 -12.14 -7.43 -0.39
CA ILE A 143 -13.11 -6.32 -0.44
C ILE A 143 -13.71 -6.23 -1.85
N TYR A 144 -15.02 -6.45 -1.98
CA TYR A 144 -15.70 -6.55 -3.27
C TYR A 144 -16.91 -5.64 -3.41
N THR A 145 -17.60 -5.35 -2.31
CA THR A 145 -18.90 -4.66 -2.29
C THR A 145 -18.86 -3.40 -1.43
N GLY A 146 -19.86 -2.53 -1.60
CA GLY A 146 -20.03 -1.36 -0.72
C GLY A 146 -20.20 -1.73 0.75
N ALA A 147 -20.78 -2.90 1.05
CA ALA A 147 -20.89 -3.41 2.41
C ALA A 147 -19.52 -3.76 3.01
N ASP A 148 -18.62 -4.37 2.22
CA ASP A 148 -17.25 -4.66 2.64
C ASP A 148 -16.49 -3.37 2.91
N ILE A 149 -16.63 -2.38 2.02
CA ILE A 149 -16.02 -1.05 2.19
C ILE A 149 -16.49 -0.44 3.52
N TYR A 150 -17.81 -0.39 3.73
CA TYR A 150 -18.38 0.16 4.96
C TYR A 150 -17.86 -0.57 6.20
N LYS A 151 -17.81 -1.92 6.18
CA LYS A 151 -17.26 -2.74 7.27
C LYS A 151 -15.83 -2.34 7.62
N PHE A 152 -14.94 -2.21 6.64
CA PHE A 152 -13.53 -1.87 6.94
C PHE A 152 -13.35 -0.41 7.36
N MET A 153 -14.17 0.51 6.86
CA MET A 153 -14.19 1.89 7.35
C MET A 153 -14.61 1.93 8.84
N GLN A 154 -15.60 1.12 9.26
CA GLN A 154 -16.00 1.00 10.68
C GLN A 154 -14.90 0.40 11.56
N LEU A 155 -14.02 -0.44 11.00
CA LEU A 155 -12.84 -0.98 11.69
C LEU A 155 -11.66 0.02 11.76
N GLY A 156 -11.84 1.24 11.25
CA GLY A 156 -10.85 2.32 11.33
C GLY A 156 -9.97 2.48 10.09
N ALA A 157 -10.24 1.76 8.99
CA ALA A 157 -9.60 2.08 7.72
C ALA A 157 -10.03 3.47 7.24
N GLN A 158 -9.12 4.19 6.57
CA GLN A 158 -9.39 5.50 5.95
C GLN A 158 -9.50 5.40 4.42
N GLY A 159 -9.56 4.17 3.90
CA GLY A 159 -9.73 3.84 2.50
C GLY A 159 -9.64 2.33 2.28
N VAL A 160 -9.96 1.90 1.07
CA VAL A 160 -9.78 0.51 0.65
C VAL A 160 -9.00 0.43 -0.66
N GLN A 161 -8.29 -0.67 -0.87
CA GLN A 161 -7.72 -1.05 -2.15
C GLN A 161 -8.42 -2.30 -2.66
N MET A 162 -9.02 -2.19 -3.84
CA MET A 162 -9.70 -3.28 -4.54
C MET A 162 -8.91 -3.63 -5.80
N ALA A 163 -8.80 -4.92 -6.12
CA ALA A 163 -8.04 -5.37 -7.29
C ALA A 163 -8.82 -6.40 -8.11
N THR A 164 -9.11 -7.58 -7.55
CA THR A 164 -9.82 -8.67 -8.26
C THR A 164 -11.11 -8.19 -8.94
N ARG A 165 -11.88 -7.33 -8.28
CA ARG A 165 -13.10 -6.73 -8.83
C ARG A 165 -12.84 -5.85 -10.07
N PHE A 166 -11.72 -5.14 -10.12
CA PHE A 166 -11.35 -4.27 -11.23
C PHE A 166 -10.86 -5.05 -12.47
N VAL A 167 -10.37 -6.29 -12.30
CA VAL A 167 -9.98 -7.13 -13.44
C VAL A 167 -11.16 -7.40 -14.38
N ALA A 168 -12.37 -7.56 -13.83
CA ALA A 168 -13.57 -7.84 -14.60
C ALA A 168 -14.18 -6.60 -15.29
N THR A 169 -13.56 -5.41 -15.17
CA THR A 169 -14.06 -4.18 -15.81
C THR A 169 -13.77 -4.17 -17.31
N ASN A 170 -14.46 -3.30 -18.06
CA ASN A 170 -14.26 -3.18 -19.50
C ASN A 170 -12.89 -2.58 -19.84
N GLU A 171 -12.40 -1.67 -19.00
CA GLU A 171 -11.16 -0.92 -19.16
C GLU A 171 -9.91 -1.75 -18.87
N CYS A 172 -10.02 -2.82 -18.07
CA CYS A 172 -8.91 -3.75 -17.84
C CYS A 172 -8.54 -4.47 -19.13
N ASP A 173 -7.25 -4.55 -19.44
CA ASP A 173 -6.71 -5.16 -20.66
C ASP A 173 -6.47 -6.68 -20.55
N ALA A 174 -6.83 -7.29 -19.42
CA ALA A 174 -6.78 -8.74 -19.26
C ALA A 174 -7.64 -9.46 -20.32
N SER A 175 -7.16 -10.62 -20.78
CA SER A 175 -7.88 -11.45 -21.75
C SER A 175 -9.32 -11.72 -21.30
N ILE A 176 -10.27 -11.70 -22.23
CA ILE A 176 -11.67 -12.00 -21.93
C ILE A 176 -11.80 -13.36 -21.23
N LYS A 177 -11.02 -14.36 -21.68
CA LYS A 177 -11.00 -15.70 -21.07
C LYS A 177 -10.56 -15.65 -19.61
N PHE A 178 -9.66 -14.74 -19.24
CA PHE A 178 -9.25 -14.58 -17.85
C PHE A 178 -10.34 -13.90 -17.02
N LYS A 179 -11.02 -12.89 -17.58
CA LYS A 179 -12.15 -12.23 -16.91
C LYS A 179 -13.31 -13.17 -16.66
N GLU A 180 -13.61 -14.07 -17.61
CA GLU A 180 -14.65 -15.10 -17.48
C GLU A 180 -14.38 -16.09 -16.33
N LEU A 181 -13.12 -16.31 -15.93
CA LEU A 181 -12.78 -17.15 -14.78
C LEU A 181 -13.07 -16.47 -13.43
N LEU A 182 -13.31 -15.17 -13.42
CA LEU A 182 -13.56 -14.37 -12.21
C LEU A 182 -15.06 -14.08 -12.01
N ALA A 183 -15.91 -14.41 -12.99
CA ALA A 183 -17.33 -14.11 -13.05
C ALA A 183 -18.18 -15.16 -12.30
#